data_AF-A0A2D6D1Y0-F1
#
_entry.id   AF-A0A2D6D1Y0-F1
#
_cell.length_a   1.000
_cell.length_b   1.000
_cell.length_c   1.000
_cell.angle_alpha   90.00
_cell.angle_beta   90.00
_cell.angle_gamma   90.00
#
_symmetry.space_group_name_H-M   'P 1'
#
loop_
_entity.id
_entity.type
_entity.pdbx_description
1 polymer ?
#
loop_
_entity_poly.entity_id
_entity_poly.type
_entity_poly.pdbx_seq_one_letter_code
_entity_poly.pdbx_strand_id
1 'polypeptide(L)'
;MANDMARDVKRLVRDEGAHLVGVASVDRFEGAPKGHHPRDLLRNAQSVVVFAHRFFRSTLECDRFGTESELIPEDELWDVQQTVFKFMYDTLNMRLQMIGAQVADLLSSQGHKSLPLPAGGLKVGAGRYAFFSPRHAAVLAGLGEIGLNNLLITPQY
;
A
#
# COMPACT_ATOMS: atom_id res chain seq x y z
N MET A 1 -20.61 -11.62 13.80
CA MET A 1 -19.97 -10.35 14.22
C MET A 1 -18.57 -10.18 13.60
N ALA A 2 -17.51 -10.84 14.06
CA ALA A 2 -16.17 -10.66 13.47
C ALA A 2 -16.07 -11.04 11.97
N ASN A 3 -16.74 -12.13 11.57
CA ASN A 3 -16.85 -12.56 10.17
C ASN A 3 -17.70 -11.64 9.28
N ASP A 4 -18.51 -10.76 9.87
CA ASP A 4 -19.34 -9.81 9.12
C ASP A 4 -18.55 -8.52 8.88
N MET A 5 -17.85 -8.02 9.90
CA MET A 5 -16.96 -6.85 9.77
C MET A 5 -15.82 -7.08 8.78
N ALA A 6 -15.12 -8.23 8.88
CA ALA A 6 -14.04 -8.54 7.93
C ALA A 6 -14.55 -8.63 6.49
N ARG A 7 -15.83 -9.04 6.30
CA ARG A 7 -16.47 -9.08 4.99
C ARG A 7 -16.82 -7.69 4.50
N ASP A 8 -17.36 -6.83 5.36
CA ASP A 8 -17.71 -5.45 5.02
C ASP A 8 -16.49 -4.63 4.65
N VAL A 9 -15.40 -4.73 5.41
CA VAL A 9 -14.11 -4.09 5.08
C VAL A 9 -13.61 -4.57 3.72
N LYS A 10 -13.59 -5.89 3.50
CA LYS A 10 -13.14 -6.46 2.22
C LYS A 10 -14.06 -6.10 1.05
N ARG A 11 -15.35 -5.86 1.28
CA ARG A 11 -16.30 -5.38 0.28
C ARG A 11 -15.98 -3.93 -0.07
N LEU A 12 -15.98 -3.05 0.93
CA LEU A 12 -15.65 -1.62 0.76
C LEU A 12 -14.34 -1.44 -0.01
N VAL A 13 -13.26 -2.09 0.43
CA VAL A 13 -11.94 -1.96 -0.20
C VAL A 13 -11.94 -2.35 -1.68
N ARG A 14 -12.73 -3.38 -2.05
CA ARG A 14 -12.84 -3.81 -3.45
C ARG A 14 -13.73 -2.89 -4.26
N ASP A 15 -14.84 -2.42 -3.70
CA ASP A 15 -15.77 -1.49 -4.35
C ASP A 15 -15.08 -0.15 -4.67
N GLU A 16 -14.17 0.31 -3.80
CA GLU A 16 -13.33 1.50 -4.03
C GLU A 16 -12.16 1.25 -5.01
N GLY A 17 -11.99 0.00 -5.45
CA GLY A 17 -11.12 -0.41 -6.55
C GLY A 17 -9.70 -0.86 -6.16
N ALA A 18 -9.48 -1.28 -4.91
CA ALA A 18 -8.29 -2.07 -4.63
C ALA A 18 -8.38 -3.44 -5.31
N HIS A 19 -7.25 -3.94 -5.82
CA HIS A 19 -7.20 -5.20 -6.56
C HIS A 19 -7.02 -6.41 -5.63
N LEU A 20 -6.37 -6.20 -4.48
CA LEU A 20 -6.14 -7.22 -3.46
C LEU A 20 -6.48 -6.66 -2.08
N VAL A 21 -7.00 -7.53 -1.20
CA VAL A 21 -7.26 -7.20 0.20
C VAL A 21 -7.12 -8.44 1.08
N GLY A 22 -6.41 -8.28 2.20
CA GLY A 22 -6.14 -9.30 3.19
C GLY A 22 -6.24 -8.71 4.60
N VAL A 23 -6.47 -9.58 5.58
CA VAL A 23 -6.50 -9.20 6.99
C VAL A 23 -5.62 -10.17 7.75
N ALA A 24 -4.66 -9.63 8.49
CA ALA A 24 -3.74 -10.38 9.33
C ALA A 24 -4.11 -10.19 10.81
N SER A 25 -4.10 -11.26 11.60
CA SER A 25 -4.03 -11.10 13.07
C SER A 25 -2.70 -10.43 13.42
N VAL A 26 -2.70 -9.56 14.43
CA VAL A 26 -1.47 -8.96 14.96
C VAL A 26 -0.51 -10.02 15.49
N ASP A 27 -0.98 -11.18 15.92
CA ASP A 27 -0.12 -12.28 16.38
C ASP A 27 0.77 -12.85 15.26
N ARG A 28 0.43 -12.59 13.98
CA ARG A 28 1.31 -12.94 12.84
C ARG A 28 2.55 -12.04 12.75
N PHE A 29 2.58 -10.93 13.49
CA PHE A 29 3.70 -9.99 13.53
C PHE A 29 4.67 -10.28 14.69
N GLU A 30 4.50 -11.39 15.41
CA GLU A 30 5.47 -11.86 16.39
C GLU A 30 6.85 -12.02 15.74
N GLY A 31 7.88 -11.45 16.36
CA GLY A 31 9.23 -11.36 15.80
C GLY A 31 9.49 -10.13 14.91
N ALA A 32 8.52 -9.23 14.74
CA ALA A 32 8.79 -7.93 14.13
C ALA A 32 9.96 -7.20 14.85
N PRO A 33 10.87 -6.54 14.12
CA PRO A 33 11.95 -5.78 14.74
C PRO A 33 11.41 -4.73 15.71
N LYS A 34 12.19 -4.44 16.76
CA LYS A 34 11.80 -3.49 17.81
C LYS A 34 11.34 -2.15 17.21
N GLY A 35 10.13 -1.71 17.55
CA GLY A 35 9.56 -0.45 17.06
C GLY A 35 8.79 -0.56 15.74
N HIS A 36 8.68 -1.75 15.15
CA HIS A 36 7.95 -2.00 13.90
C HIS A 36 6.70 -2.87 14.10
N HIS A 37 6.40 -3.29 15.33
CA HIS A 37 5.23 -4.11 15.61
C HIS A 37 3.96 -3.24 15.53
N PRO A 38 2.80 -3.73 15.03
CA PRO A 38 1.58 -2.93 14.96
C PRO A 38 1.17 -2.29 16.30
N ARG A 39 1.41 -2.99 17.42
CA ARG A 39 1.14 -2.47 18.78
C ARG A 39 2.08 -1.36 19.23
N ASP A 40 3.22 -1.16 18.57
CA ASP A 40 4.08 0.01 18.81
C ASP A 40 3.41 1.30 18.29
N LEU A 41 2.55 1.18 17.28
CA LEU A 41 1.81 2.30 16.68
C LEU A 41 0.41 2.46 17.28
N LEU A 42 -0.29 1.35 17.49
CA LEU A 42 -1.63 1.31 18.06
C LEU A 42 -1.68 0.23 19.15
N ARG A 43 -1.49 0.63 20.42
CA ARG A 43 -1.30 -0.24 21.60
C ARG A 43 -2.17 -1.50 21.66
N ASN A 44 -3.46 -1.38 21.32
CA ASN A 44 -4.44 -2.46 21.41
C ASN A 44 -4.83 -3.05 20.05
N ALA A 45 -3.99 -2.89 19.02
CA ALA A 45 -4.24 -3.46 17.71
C ALA A 45 -4.44 -4.98 17.78
N GLN A 46 -5.49 -5.46 17.12
CA GLN A 46 -5.84 -6.88 17.00
C GLN A 46 -5.69 -7.41 15.57
N SER A 47 -5.86 -6.54 14.57
CA SER A 47 -5.72 -6.90 13.17
C SER A 47 -5.05 -5.79 12.37
N VAL A 48 -4.49 -6.18 11.23
CA VAL A 48 -3.95 -5.29 10.21
C VAL A 48 -4.68 -5.60 8.91
N VAL A 49 -5.38 -4.61 8.37
CA VAL A 49 -6.00 -4.67 7.04
C VAL A 49 -4.97 -4.21 6.03
N VAL A 50 -4.68 -5.04 5.03
CA VAL A 50 -3.71 -4.75 3.98
C VAL A 50 -4.41 -4.86 2.65
N PHE A 51 -4.20 -3.88 1.79
CA PHE A 51 -4.76 -3.87 0.44
C PHE A 51 -3.76 -3.27 -0.53
N ALA A 52 -3.91 -3.67 -1.80
CA ALA A 52 -3.00 -3.28 -2.86
C ALA A 52 -3.76 -2.94 -4.13
N HIS A 53 -3.17 -2.04 -4.89
CA HIS A 53 -3.60 -1.70 -6.24
C HIS A 53 -2.43 -2.04 -7.18
N ARG A 54 -2.71 -2.73 -8.28
CA ARG A 54 -1.68 -2.99 -9.29
C ARG A 54 -1.17 -1.67 -9.87
N PHE A 55 0.10 -1.62 -10.27
CA PHE A 55 0.55 -0.50 -11.09
C PHE A 55 -0.22 -0.46 -12.41
N PHE A 56 -0.41 0.75 -12.94
CA PHE A 56 -0.82 0.86 -14.33
C PHE A 56 0.32 0.29 -15.19
N ARG A 57 -0.03 -0.45 -16.24
CA ARG A 57 0.97 -0.99 -17.17
C ARG A 57 1.85 0.13 -17.74
N SER A 58 1.24 1.27 -18.04
CA SER A 58 1.90 2.51 -18.43
C SER A 58 2.99 2.95 -17.45
N THR A 59 2.79 2.79 -16.14
CA THR A 59 3.82 3.16 -15.15
C THR A 59 5.05 2.25 -15.23
N LEU A 60 4.88 0.98 -15.61
CA LEU A 60 5.98 0.02 -15.76
C LEU A 60 6.72 0.17 -17.09
N GLU A 61 6.09 0.78 -18.09
CA GLU A 61 6.62 1.02 -19.44
C GLU A 61 6.98 2.50 -19.63
N CYS A 62 7.27 3.20 -18.54
CA CYS A 62 7.48 4.65 -18.53
C CYS A 62 8.69 5.10 -19.37
N ASP A 63 9.70 4.25 -19.46
CA ASP A 63 10.91 4.41 -20.27
C ASP A 63 10.62 4.53 -21.77
N ARG A 64 9.40 4.17 -22.20
CA ARG A 64 8.94 4.27 -23.59
C ARG A 64 8.15 5.54 -23.89
N PHE A 65 7.82 6.35 -22.89
CA PHE A 65 7.04 7.56 -23.16
C PHE A 65 7.87 8.63 -23.85
N GLY A 66 7.25 9.28 -24.84
CA GLY A 66 7.81 10.43 -25.53
C GLY A 66 8.91 10.11 -26.55
N THR A 67 9.41 8.86 -26.63
CA THR A 67 10.56 8.49 -27.48
C THR A 67 10.30 8.68 -28.97
N GLU A 68 9.04 8.72 -29.39
CA GLU A 68 8.62 8.92 -30.79
C GLU A 68 7.95 10.29 -31.01
N SER A 69 7.93 11.16 -30.00
CA SER A 69 7.24 12.44 -30.05
C SER A 69 8.12 13.52 -30.67
N GLU A 70 7.69 14.10 -31.79
CA GLU A 70 8.36 15.25 -32.42
C GLU A 70 8.36 16.52 -31.52
N LEU A 71 7.51 16.55 -30.49
CA LEU A 71 7.40 17.69 -29.56
C LEU A 71 8.31 17.58 -28.33
N ILE A 72 8.91 16.41 -28.07
CA ILE A 72 9.72 16.20 -26.87
C ILE A 72 11.19 16.12 -27.30
N PRO A 73 12.01 17.15 -26.99
CA PRO A 73 13.45 17.09 -27.22
C PRO A 73 14.09 15.91 -26.50
N GLU A 74 15.11 15.30 -27.11
CA GLU A 74 15.79 14.11 -26.56
C GLU A 74 16.37 14.38 -25.15
N ASP A 75 16.89 15.58 -24.93
CA ASP A 75 17.44 16.02 -23.65
C ASP A 75 16.37 16.27 -22.56
N GLU A 76 15.10 16.40 -22.93
CA GLU A 76 13.97 16.54 -22.00
C GLU A 76 13.23 15.21 -21.75
N LEU A 77 13.52 14.13 -22.49
CA LEU A 77 12.82 12.85 -22.39
C LEU A 77 12.77 12.32 -20.95
N TRP A 78 13.90 12.36 -20.26
CA TRP A 78 13.99 11.89 -18.88
C TRP A 78 13.02 12.64 -17.95
N ASP A 79 12.97 13.97 -18.04
CA ASP A 79 12.13 14.79 -17.18
C ASP A 79 10.64 14.58 -17.45
N VAL A 80 10.28 14.42 -18.72
CA VAL A 80 8.90 14.04 -19.12
C VAL A 80 8.53 12.68 -18.54
N GLN A 81 9.38 11.67 -18.71
CA GLN A 81 9.15 10.33 -18.19
C GLN A 81 9.05 10.32 -16.66
N GLN A 82 9.95 11.00 -15.95
CA GLN A 82 9.89 11.13 -14.50
C GLN A 82 8.62 11.85 -14.03
N THR A 83 8.19 12.89 -14.74
CA THR A 83 6.94 13.61 -14.43
C THR A 83 5.73 12.69 -14.56
N VAL A 84 5.65 11.92 -15.65
CA VAL A 84 4.58 10.96 -15.91
C VAL A 84 4.58 9.83 -14.89
N PHE A 85 5.76 9.26 -14.58
CA PHE A 85 5.92 8.25 -13.53
C PHE A 85 5.45 8.77 -12.17
N LYS A 86 5.93 9.95 -11.77
CA LYS A 86 5.63 10.54 -10.45
C LYS A 86 4.14 10.84 -10.31
N PHE A 87 3.51 11.39 -11.35
CA PHE A 87 2.07 11.62 -11.39
C PHE A 87 1.28 10.32 -11.16
N MET A 88 1.61 9.25 -11.89
CA MET A 88 0.92 7.97 -11.74
C MET A 88 1.16 7.34 -10.36
N TYR A 89 2.41 7.37 -9.87
CA TYR A 89 2.80 6.86 -8.55
C TYR A 89 2.05 7.58 -7.42
N ASP A 90 2.00 8.91 -7.47
CA ASP A 90 1.29 9.72 -6.48
C ASP A 90 -0.21 9.50 -6.53
N THR A 91 -0.78 9.38 -7.73
CA THR A 91 -2.20 9.09 -7.93
C THR A 91 -2.59 7.76 -7.31
N LEU A 92 -1.80 6.70 -7.52
CA LEU A 92 -2.03 5.39 -6.90
C LEU A 92 -1.91 5.45 -5.38
N ASN A 93 -0.91 6.17 -4.86
CA ASN A 93 -0.76 6.36 -3.42
C ASN A 93 -1.91 7.15 -2.81
N MET A 94 -2.41 8.19 -3.48
CA MET A 94 -3.55 8.96 -3.04
C MET A 94 -4.80 8.07 -2.98
N ARG A 95 -5.03 7.27 -4.03
CA ARG A 95 -6.14 6.32 -4.07
C ARG A 95 -6.10 5.34 -2.89
N LEU A 96 -4.95 4.73 -2.62
CA LEU A 96 -4.78 3.82 -1.48
C LEU A 96 -5.03 4.53 -0.14
N GLN A 97 -4.58 5.78 0.00
CA GLN A 97 -4.82 6.57 1.22
C GLN A 97 -6.30 6.91 1.42
N MET A 98 -7.02 7.26 0.35
CA MET A 98 -8.47 7.51 0.39
C MET A 98 -9.23 6.25 0.83
N ILE A 99 -8.90 5.08 0.27
CA ILE A 99 -9.46 3.80 0.70
C ILE A 99 -9.17 3.55 2.19
N GLY A 100 -7.93 3.81 2.63
CA GLY A 100 -7.54 3.70 4.03
C GLY A 100 -8.37 4.58 4.95
N ALA A 101 -8.67 5.81 4.54
CA ALA A 101 -9.52 6.74 5.29
C ALA A 101 -10.97 6.25 5.36
N GLN A 102 -11.55 5.76 4.25
CA GLN A 102 -12.90 5.21 4.23
C GLN A 102 -13.03 3.96 5.12
N VAL A 103 -12.02 3.07 5.11
CA VAL A 103 -11.99 1.92 6.02
C VAL A 103 -11.89 2.38 7.48
N ALA A 104 -11.08 3.39 7.75
CA ALA A 104 -10.94 3.93 9.10
C ALA A 104 -12.26 4.53 9.62
N ASP A 105 -13.00 5.22 8.76
CA ASP A 105 -14.33 5.77 9.06
C ASP A 105 -15.36 4.67 9.30
N LEU A 106 -15.42 3.65 8.43
CA LEU A 106 -16.29 2.49 8.61
C LEU A 106 -16.06 1.82 9.98
N LEU A 107 -14.79 1.54 10.32
CA LEU A 107 -14.43 0.93 11.61
C LEU A 107 -14.79 1.84 12.79
N SER A 108 -14.56 3.15 12.66
CA SER A 108 -14.88 4.14 13.69
C SER A 108 -16.39 4.24 13.95
N SER A 109 -17.20 4.21 12.89
CA SER A 109 -18.67 4.19 12.99
C SER A 109 -19.21 2.97 13.75
N GLN A 110 -18.43 1.89 13.78
CA GLN A 110 -18.71 0.65 14.50
C GLN A 110 -18.05 0.60 15.90
N GLY A 111 -17.41 1.68 16.35
CA GLY A 111 -16.79 1.79 17.67
C GLY A 111 -15.35 1.24 17.75
N HIS A 112 -14.70 0.95 16.61
CA HIS A 112 -13.34 0.44 16.57
C HIS A 112 -12.33 1.54 16.27
N LYS A 113 -11.26 1.61 17.08
CA LYS A 113 -10.11 2.48 16.80
C LYS A 113 -9.27 1.89 15.65
N SER A 114 -8.93 2.72 14.68
CA SER A 114 -8.11 2.36 13.52
C SER A 114 -7.05 3.45 13.27
N LEU A 115 -5.96 3.07 12.59
CA LEU A 115 -4.89 3.97 12.20
C LEU A 115 -4.53 3.72 10.73
N PRO A 116 -5.06 4.50 9.78
CA PRO A 116 -4.65 4.39 8.39
C PRO A 116 -3.20 4.88 8.22
N LEU A 117 -2.42 4.17 7.41
CA LEU A 117 -1.00 4.47 7.19
C LEU A 117 -0.76 5.01 5.76
N PRO A 118 0.22 5.91 5.56
CA PRO A 118 0.56 6.40 4.23
C PRO A 118 1.11 5.28 3.34
N ALA A 119 0.60 5.18 2.10
CA ALA A 119 0.98 4.13 1.15
C ALA A 119 2.47 4.17 0.76
N GLY A 120 3.05 5.38 0.64
CA GLY A 120 4.48 5.59 0.40
C GLY A 120 5.38 5.30 1.61
N GLY A 121 4.80 4.94 2.76
CA GLY A 121 5.49 4.81 4.04
C GLY A 121 5.85 6.17 4.66
N LEU A 122 6.30 6.14 5.92
CA LEU A 122 6.83 7.30 6.64
C LEU A 122 8.21 6.93 7.17
N LYS A 123 9.22 7.72 6.81
CA LYS A 123 10.57 7.50 7.31
C LYS A 123 10.76 8.19 8.65
N VAL A 124 11.39 7.50 9.61
CA VAL A 124 11.69 7.97 10.97
C VAL A 124 13.18 7.89 11.25
N GLY A 125 13.63 8.56 12.32
CA GLY A 125 15.03 8.52 12.77
C GLY A 125 16.01 9.15 11.77
N ALA A 126 15.73 10.38 11.34
CA ALA A 126 16.47 11.09 10.29
C ALA A 126 16.42 10.40 8.91
N GLY A 127 15.28 9.78 8.58
CA GLY A 127 15.08 9.14 7.28
C GLY A 127 15.63 7.72 7.16
N ARG A 128 16.13 7.13 8.26
CA ARG A 128 16.82 5.82 8.26
C ARG A 128 15.88 4.63 8.20
N TYR A 129 14.71 4.71 8.82
CA TYR A 129 13.84 3.54 9.01
C TYR A 129 12.42 3.83 8.55
N ALA A 130 11.75 2.86 7.95
CA ALA A 130 10.30 2.92 7.77
C ALA A 130 9.64 2.49 9.09
N PHE A 131 8.76 3.31 9.65
CA PHE A 131 8.07 2.99 10.92
C PHE A 131 7.19 1.73 10.85
N PHE A 132 6.77 1.33 9.65
CA PHE A 132 6.00 0.11 9.40
C PHE A 132 6.35 -0.43 8.01
N SER A 133 6.34 -1.76 7.85
CA SER A 133 6.65 -2.41 6.56
C SER A 133 5.37 -2.91 5.88
N PRO A 134 4.83 -2.20 4.87
CA PRO A 134 3.64 -2.66 4.15
C PRO A 134 3.91 -3.97 3.38
N ARG A 135 5.17 -4.20 2.95
CA ARG A 135 5.59 -5.43 2.27
C ARG A 135 5.44 -6.67 3.17
N HIS A 136 6.02 -6.63 4.38
CA HIS A 136 5.87 -7.75 5.32
C HIS A 136 4.42 -7.92 5.77
N ALA A 137 3.69 -6.82 5.98
CA ALA A 137 2.28 -6.89 6.30
C ALA A 137 1.47 -7.59 5.20
N ALA A 138 1.78 -7.36 3.92
CA ALA A 138 1.13 -8.03 2.80
C ALA A 138 1.41 -9.55 2.79
N VAL A 139 2.64 -9.98 3.06
CA VAL A 139 2.98 -11.41 3.24
C VAL A 139 2.18 -12.00 4.40
N LEU A 140 2.18 -11.32 5.55
CA LEU A 140 1.42 -11.72 6.73
C LEU A 140 -0.09 -11.59 6.56
N ALA A 141 -0.59 -10.95 5.50
CA ALA A 141 -2.00 -10.93 5.13
C ALA A 141 -2.34 -11.96 4.05
N GLY A 142 -1.33 -12.71 3.56
CA GLY A 142 -1.49 -13.74 2.53
C GLY A 142 -1.66 -13.17 1.11
N LEU A 143 -1.15 -11.97 0.84
CA LEU A 143 -1.27 -11.34 -0.48
C LEU A 143 -0.16 -11.76 -1.45
N GLY A 144 0.97 -12.27 -0.95
CA GLY A 144 2.13 -12.59 -1.76
C GLY A 144 3.36 -12.94 -0.92
N GLU A 145 4.52 -12.88 -1.55
CA GLU A 145 5.83 -13.19 -0.95
C GLU A 145 6.88 -12.15 -1.31
N ILE A 146 8.00 -12.10 -0.58
CA ILE A 146 9.13 -11.23 -0.93
C ILE A 146 10.02 -11.97 -1.92
N GLY A 147 10.13 -11.45 -3.14
CA GLY A 147 10.99 -11.99 -4.17
C GLY A 147 12.47 -11.68 -3.93
N LEU A 148 13.36 -12.33 -4.69
CA LEU A 148 14.81 -12.10 -4.65
C LEU A 148 15.21 -10.63 -4.95
N ASN A 149 14.35 -9.91 -5.65
CA ASN A 149 14.49 -8.47 -5.93
C ASN A 149 14.04 -7.57 -4.76
N ASN A 150 13.71 -8.16 -3.61
CA ASN A 150 13.16 -7.48 -2.42
C ASN A 150 11.80 -6.81 -2.64
N LEU A 151 11.11 -7.08 -3.76
CA LEU A 151 9.75 -6.59 -3.98
C LEU A 151 8.73 -7.60 -3.44
N LEU A 152 7.55 -7.10 -3.10
CA LEU A 152 6.38 -7.97 -2.89
C LEU A 152 5.92 -8.47 -4.26
N ILE A 153 5.84 -9.78 -4.43
CA ILE A 153 5.33 -10.45 -5.63
C ILE A 153 4.01 -11.12 -5.27
N THR A 154 3.00 -10.95 -6.11
CA THR A 154 1.68 -11.55 -5.91
C THR A 154 1.40 -12.55 -7.04
N PRO A 155 0.61 -13.62 -6.81
CA PRO A 155 0.31 -14.58 -7.88
C PRO A 155 -0.41 -13.95 -9.09
N GLN A 156 -1.13 -12.85 -8.88
CA GLN A 156 -1.96 -12.19 -9.90
C GLN A 156 -1.24 -11.02 -10.62
N TYR A 157 -0.28 -10.37 -9.96
CA TYR A 157 0.38 -9.13 -10.40
C TYR A 157 1.87 -9.12 -10.04
#